data_AF-A0A428S955-F1
#
_entry.id   AF-A0A428S955-F1
#
_cell.length_a   1.000
_cell.length_b   1.000
_cell.length_c   1.000
_cell.angle_alpha   90.00
_cell.angle_beta   90.00
_cell.angle_gamma   90.00
#
_symmetry.space_group_name_H-M   'P 1'
#
loop_
_entity.id
_entity.type
_entity.pdbx_description
1 polymer ?
#
loop_
_entity_poly.entity_id
_entity_poly.type
_entity_poly.pdbx_seq_one_letter_code
_entity_poly.pdbx_strand_id
1 'polypeptide(L)'
;MVESQIEPGTEEDKMKQHEQRHHKAVEALRRITSLSNSSAKDRFHANVRRIVAEFGRHNTDKVLKPKALSITPNELPMAPRSGPDTGSSEVQIAILTAKIRTLSQALEINRGYKDKHNKRNLRLLLHRRQKLLKYMDRRERGSERWTNMIEKLGLTPATWKNQIEL
;
A
#
# COMPACT_ATOMS: atom_id res chain seq x y z
N MET A 1 27.41 22.98 -58.41
CA MET A 1 27.99 22.86 -57.06
C MET A 1 27.37 23.98 -56.24
N VAL A 2 26.23 23.72 -55.58
CA VAL A 2 25.52 24.71 -54.74
C VAL A 2 25.82 24.31 -53.32
N GLU A 3 26.77 25.01 -52.73
CA GLU A 3 27.15 24.90 -51.32
C GLU A 3 25.90 25.20 -50.48
N SER A 4 25.39 24.21 -49.77
CA SER A 4 24.26 24.37 -48.85
C SER A 4 24.70 25.19 -47.65
N GLN A 5 24.55 26.52 -47.74
CA GLN A 5 24.65 27.40 -46.60
C GLN A 5 23.46 27.12 -45.67
N ILE A 6 23.68 26.22 -44.71
CA ILE A 6 22.75 26.00 -43.60
C ILE A 6 22.98 27.15 -42.62
N GLU A 7 22.09 28.14 -42.69
CA GLU A 7 21.97 29.26 -41.74
C GLU A 7 21.90 28.73 -40.29
N PRO A 8 22.91 28.99 -39.42
CA PRO A 8 23.01 28.40 -38.09
C PRO A 8 21.87 28.80 -37.14
N GLY A 9 21.21 29.93 -37.39
CA GLY A 9 20.07 30.40 -36.57
C GLY A 9 18.81 29.55 -36.70
N THR A 10 18.62 28.84 -37.83
CA THR A 10 17.39 28.06 -38.05
C THR A 10 17.37 26.74 -37.28
N GLU A 11 18.53 26.13 -37.04
CA GLU A 11 18.61 24.84 -36.36
C GLU A 11 18.59 25.00 -34.83
N GLU A 12 19.28 26.03 -34.31
CA GLU A 12 19.24 26.37 -32.89
C GLU A 12 17.82 26.76 -32.43
N ASP A 13 17.08 27.51 -33.24
CA ASP A 13 15.71 27.89 -32.91
C ASP A 13 14.75 26.71 -32.95
N LYS A 14 14.91 25.77 -33.90
CA LYS A 14 14.17 24.51 -33.89
C LYS A 14 14.48 23.68 -32.65
N MET A 15 15.73 23.64 -32.22
CA MET A 15 16.16 22.92 -31.01
C MET A 15 15.54 23.53 -29.75
N LYS A 16 15.56 24.86 -29.62
CA LYS A 16 14.89 25.56 -28.51
C LYS A 16 13.38 25.31 -28.51
N GLN A 17 12.73 25.37 -29.67
CA GLN A 17 11.30 25.06 -29.80
C GLN A 17 11.00 23.60 -29.45
N HIS A 18 11.85 22.67 -29.85
CA HIS A 18 11.74 21.25 -29.50
C HIS A 18 11.82 21.07 -27.98
N GLU A 19 12.79 21.69 -27.32
CA GLU A 19 12.96 21.65 -25.87
C GLU A 19 11.76 22.23 -25.14
N GLN A 20 11.22 23.37 -25.59
CA GLN A 20 10.01 23.96 -25.02
C GLN A 20 8.79 23.05 -25.19
N ARG A 21 8.61 22.44 -26.36
CA ARG A 21 7.53 21.46 -26.61
C ARG A 21 7.68 20.22 -25.74
N HIS A 22 8.91 19.72 -25.60
CA HIS A 22 9.23 18.62 -24.71
C HIS A 22 8.90 18.97 -23.27
N HIS A 23 9.32 20.14 -22.79
CA HIS A 23 9.03 20.62 -21.45
C HIS A 23 7.52 20.70 -21.18
N LYS A 24 6.76 21.29 -22.10
CA LYS A 24 5.29 21.37 -22.02
C LYS A 24 4.64 19.98 -21.99
N ALA A 25 5.13 19.05 -22.80
CA ALA A 25 4.63 17.67 -22.81
C ALA A 25 4.92 16.94 -21.49
N VAL A 26 6.13 17.08 -20.96
CA VAL A 26 6.50 16.51 -19.65
C VAL A 26 5.62 17.08 -18.55
N GLU A 27 5.35 18.37 -18.55
CA GLU A 27 4.47 19.00 -17.56
C GLU A 27 3.02 18.47 -17.66
N ALA A 28 2.49 18.37 -18.88
CA ALA A 28 1.17 17.80 -19.12
C ALA A 28 1.08 16.34 -18.63
N LEU A 29 2.10 15.52 -18.95
CA LEU A 29 2.18 14.14 -18.49
C LEU A 29 2.26 14.04 -16.97
N ARG A 30 3.05 14.90 -16.32
CA ARG A 30 3.13 14.98 -14.84
C ARG A 30 1.77 15.29 -14.23
N ARG A 31 1.01 16.22 -14.80
CA ARG A 31 -0.35 16.56 -14.32
C ARG A 31 -1.32 15.39 -14.49
N ILE A 32 -1.30 14.71 -15.63
CA ILE A 32 -2.17 13.55 -15.91
C ILE A 32 -1.83 12.37 -14.99
N THR A 33 -0.54 12.13 -14.76
CA THR A 33 -0.06 11.02 -13.92
C THR A 33 -0.06 11.33 -12.42
N SER A 34 -0.36 12.57 -12.03
CA SER A 34 -0.35 12.98 -10.63
C SER A 34 -1.41 12.23 -9.81
N LEU A 35 -0.98 11.64 -8.70
CA LEU A 35 -1.88 10.88 -7.81
C LEU A 35 -2.91 11.78 -7.10
N SER A 36 -2.65 13.09 -7.01
CA SER A 36 -3.56 14.08 -6.42
C SER A 36 -4.86 14.23 -7.21
N ASN A 37 -4.79 14.11 -8.54
CA ASN A 37 -5.94 14.23 -9.43
C ASN A 37 -6.64 12.88 -9.69
N SER A 38 -6.12 11.80 -9.09
CA SER A 38 -6.59 10.43 -9.35
C SER A 38 -7.82 10.05 -8.50
N SER A 39 -8.58 9.06 -8.97
CA SER A 39 -9.78 8.58 -8.29
C SER A 39 -9.47 7.96 -6.92
N ALA A 40 -10.49 7.86 -6.05
CA ALA A 40 -10.38 7.13 -4.79
C ALA A 40 -9.93 5.66 -5.01
N LYS A 41 -10.35 5.04 -6.10
CA LYS A 41 -9.95 3.68 -6.48
C LYS A 41 -8.45 3.59 -6.79
N ASP A 42 -7.92 4.54 -7.54
CA ASP A 42 -6.50 4.55 -7.93
C ASP A 42 -5.60 4.83 -6.73
N ARG A 43 -6.01 5.77 -5.87
CA ARG A 43 -5.36 6.02 -4.57
C ARG A 43 -5.33 4.76 -3.71
N PHE A 44 -6.43 3.99 -3.70
CA PHE A 44 -6.48 2.72 -2.99
C PHE A 44 -5.50 1.69 -3.58
N HIS A 45 -5.43 1.53 -4.90
CA HIS A 45 -4.46 0.62 -5.53
C HIS A 45 -3.01 1.04 -5.26
N ALA A 46 -2.71 2.33 -5.29
CA ALA A 46 -1.39 2.85 -4.91
C ALA A 46 -1.07 2.54 -3.44
N ASN A 47 -2.04 2.69 -2.53
CA ASN A 47 -1.89 2.31 -1.13
C ASN A 47 -1.64 0.81 -0.96
N VAL A 48 -2.34 -0.06 -1.69
CA VAL A 48 -2.10 -1.51 -1.66
C VAL A 48 -0.67 -1.84 -2.07
N ARG A 49 -0.14 -1.21 -3.15
CA ARG A 49 1.25 -1.41 -3.56
C ARG A 49 2.24 -0.97 -2.49
N ARG A 50 2.02 0.19 -1.86
CA ARG A 50 2.83 0.68 -0.73
C ARG A 50 2.79 -0.30 0.45
N ILE A 51 1.61 -0.79 0.79
CA ILE A 51 1.41 -1.76 1.87
C ILE A 51 2.15 -3.07 1.60
N VAL A 52 2.10 -3.59 0.36
CA VAL A 52 2.82 -4.80 -0.02
C VAL A 52 4.33 -4.58 0.07
N ALA A 53 4.83 -3.43 -0.39
CA ALA A 53 6.25 -3.09 -0.28
C ALA A 53 6.70 -2.98 1.19
N GLU A 54 5.86 -2.43 2.06
CA GLU A 54 6.19 -2.17 3.46
C GLU A 54 6.10 -3.42 4.34
N PHE A 55 5.01 -4.18 4.23
CA PHE A 55 4.69 -5.30 5.12
C PHE A 55 4.90 -6.68 4.49
N GLY A 56 5.20 -6.74 3.19
CA GLY A 56 5.42 -8.00 2.50
C GLY A 56 6.64 -8.74 3.05
N ARG A 57 6.49 -10.05 3.29
CA ARG A 57 7.53 -10.92 3.85
C ARG A 57 8.79 -10.99 2.99
N HIS A 58 8.65 -10.76 1.69
CA HIS A 58 9.76 -10.65 0.75
C HIS A 58 10.76 -9.53 1.09
N ASN A 59 10.32 -8.49 1.81
CA ASN A 59 11.16 -7.40 2.28
C ASN A 59 11.43 -7.49 3.79
N THR A 60 10.41 -7.79 4.60
CA THR A 60 10.55 -7.80 6.06
C THR A 60 11.41 -8.94 6.58
N ASP A 61 11.42 -10.10 5.93
CA ASP A 61 12.27 -11.24 6.32
C ASP A 61 13.78 -10.91 6.19
N LYS A 62 14.15 -9.86 5.43
CA LYS A 62 15.55 -9.39 5.29
C LYS A 62 15.98 -8.41 6.37
N VAL A 63 15.02 -7.65 6.92
CA VAL A 63 15.28 -6.52 7.82
C VAL A 63 15.04 -6.89 9.28
N LEU A 64 13.99 -7.68 9.55
CA LEU A 64 13.55 -8.02 10.89
C LEU A 64 14.17 -9.34 11.34
N LYS A 65 14.41 -9.47 12.64
CA LYS A 65 14.94 -10.70 13.21
C LYS A 65 13.89 -11.82 13.07
N PRO A 66 14.31 -13.02 12.66
CA PRO A 66 13.41 -14.15 12.56
C PRO A 66 12.91 -14.55 13.95
N LYS A 67 11.73 -15.14 13.97
CA LYS A 67 11.18 -15.75 15.18
C LYS A 67 12.10 -16.90 15.63
N ALA A 68 12.28 -17.05 16.95
CA ALA A 68 12.98 -18.19 17.53
C ALA A 68 12.38 -19.52 17.02
N LEU A 69 13.26 -20.42 16.62
CA LEU A 69 12.90 -21.74 16.11
C LEU A 69 12.25 -22.59 17.21
N SER A 70 11.44 -23.59 16.81
CA SER A 70 10.94 -24.61 17.73
C SER A 70 12.08 -25.49 18.24
N ILE A 71 11.84 -26.15 19.38
CA ILE A 71 12.78 -27.12 20.00
C ILE A 71 13.23 -28.18 18.98
N THR A 72 12.31 -28.62 18.13
CA THR A 72 12.60 -29.45 16.95
C THR A 72 12.30 -28.64 15.69
N PRO A 73 13.31 -27.99 15.07
CA PRO A 73 13.12 -27.30 13.80
C PRO A 73 13.01 -28.33 12.67
N ASN A 74 12.16 -28.07 11.68
CA ASN A 74 12.22 -28.81 10.43
C ASN A 74 13.45 -28.32 9.65
N GLU A 75 14.41 -29.20 9.41
CA GLU A 75 15.69 -28.87 8.74
C GLU A 75 15.55 -28.78 7.21
N LEU A 76 14.38 -29.14 6.66
CA LEU A 76 14.16 -29.10 5.22
C LEU A 76 14.15 -27.65 4.70
N PRO A 77 14.98 -27.31 3.71
CA PRO A 77 14.99 -25.98 3.12
C PRO A 77 13.65 -25.71 2.41
N MET A 78 13.00 -24.61 2.77
CA MET A 78 11.78 -24.18 2.10
C MET A 78 12.12 -23.53 0.76
N ALA A 79 11.38 -23.90 -0.29
CA ALA A 79 11.57 -23.34 -1.62
C ALA A 79 11.44 -21.80 -1.60
N PRO A 80 12.22 -21.09 -2.42
CA PRO A 80 12.12 -19.64 -2.52
C PRO A 80 10.75 -19.22 -3.05
N ARG A 81 10.32 -18.02 -2.67
CA ARG A 81 9.06 -17.45 -3.15
C ARG A 81 9.18 -17.11 -4.63
N SER A 82 8.15 -17.47 -5.40
CA SER A 82 8.07 -17.16 -6.84
C SER A 82 7.76 -15.68 -7.12
N GLY A 83 7.18 -14.95 -6.15
CA GLY A 83 6.79 -13.56 -6.35
C GLY A 83 6.60 -12.75 -5.07
N PRO A 84 6.13 -11.50 -5.20
CA PRO A 84 5.89 -10.62 -4.06
C PRO A 84 4.81 -11.19 -3.16
N ASP A 85 5.07 -11.11 -1.86
CA ASP A 85 4.13 -11.58 -0.85
C ASP A 85 2.94 -10.61 -0.71
N THR A 86 1.78 -11.05 -1.21
CA THR A 86 0.52 -10.29 -1.17
C THR A 86 -0.53 -10.91 -0.24
N GLY A 87 -0.28 -12.15 0.21
CA GLY A 87 -1.26 -12.97 0.93
C GLY A 87 -1.00 -13.09 2.42
N SER A 88 0.11 -12.57 2.93
CA SER A 88 0.44 -12.65 4.34
C SER A 88 -0.55 -11.90 5.24
N SER A 89 -0.65 -12.34 6.50
CA SER A 89 -1.62 -11.76 7.45
C SER A 89 -1.33 -10.28 7.70
N GLU A 90 -0.06 -9.89 7.70
CA GLU A 90 0.42 -8.51 7.85
C GLU A 90 -0.13 -7.60 6.74
N VAL A 91 0.07 -8.02 5.48
CA VAL A 91 -0.42 -7.31 4.29
C VAL A 91 -1.94 -7.23 4.30
N GLN A 92 -2.64 -8.33 4.61
CA GLN A 92 -4.09 -8.34 4.67
C GLN A 92 -4.64 -7.40 5.76
N ILE A 93 -4.04 -7.37 6.95
CA ILE A 93 -4.43 -6.48 8.05
C ILE A 93 -4.21 -5.01 7.68
N ALA A 94 -3.08 -4.69 7.04
CA ALA A 94 -2.78 -3.35 6.58
C ALA A 94 -3.77 -2.88 5.50
N ILE A 95 -4.10 -3.73 4.52
CA ILE A 95 -5.11 -3.43 3.49
C ILE A 95 -6.48 -3.20 4.12
N LEU A 96 -6.91 -4.05 5.07
CA LEU A 96 -8.17 -3.86 5.78
C LEU A 96 -8.17 -2.55 6.57
N THR A 97 -7.06 -2.20 7.19
CA THR A 97 -6.91 -0.94 7.94
C THR A 97 -7.08 0.27 7.02
N ALA A 98 -6.48 0.26 5.82
CA ALA A 98 -6.69 1.30 4.83
C ALA A 98 -8.17 1.40 4.41
N LYS A 99 -8.84 0.27 4.13
CA LYS A 99 -10.27 0.24 3.77
C LYS A 99 -11.17 0.77 4.88
N ILE A 100 -10.91 0.36 6.12
CA ILE A 100 -11.65 0.79 7.31
C ILE A 100 -11.54 2.31 7.46
N ARG A 101 -10.33 2.88 7.35
CA ARG A 101 -10.13 4.33 7.43
C ARG A 101 -10.91 5.07 6.35
N THR A 102 -10.82 4.64 5.10
CA THR A 102 -11.55 5.29 4.00
C THR A 102 -13.07 5.20 4.18
N LEU A 103 -13.58 4.07 4.67
CA LEU A 103 -15.01 3.87 4.86
C LEU A 103 -15.54 4.63 6.08
N SER A 104 -14.78 4.68 7.18
CA SER A 104 -15.12 5.48 8.37
C SER A 104 -15.26 6.95 8.00
N GLN A 105 -14.26 7.52 7.32
CA GLN A 105 -14.27 8.91 6.87
C GLN A 105 -15.47 9.21 5.94
N ALA A 106 -15.79 8.28 5.04
CA ALA A 106 -16.94 8.44 4.15
C ALA A 106 -18.28 8.42 4.89
N LEU A 107 -18.39 7.66 5.99
CA LEU A 107 -19.60 7.59 6.81
C LEU A 107 -19.77 8.80 7.74
N GLU A 108 -18.67 9.46 8.11
CA GLU A 108 -18.67 10.70 8.89
C GLU A 108 -19.12 11.90 8.04
N ILE A 109 -18.89 11.86 6.73
CA ILE A 109 -19.18 12.95 5.78
C ILE A 109 -20.53 12.72 5.05
N ASN A 110 -21.15 13.79 4.54
CA ASN A 110 -22.28 13.75 3.58
C ASN A 110 -23.46 12.83 3.92
N ARG A 111 -24.12 13.03 5.07
CA ARG A 111 -25.28 12.23 5.51
C ARG A 111 -25.00 10.73 5.65
N GLY A 112 -23.73 10.31 5.79
CA GLY A 112 -23.33 8.92 5.95
C GLY A 112 -23.97 8.20 7.15
N TYR A 113 -24.50 8.95 8.13
CA TYR A 113 -25.33 8.39 9.20
C TYR A 113 -26.58 7.63 8.68
N LYS A 114 -27.09 7.97 7.49
CA LYS A 114 -28.21 7.28 6.84
C LYS A 114 -27.81 5.98 6.13
N ASP A 115 -26.53 5.79 5.85
CA ASP A 115 -26.04 4.64 5.10
C ASP A 115 -25.86 3.40 6.00
N LYS A 116 -26.95 2.64 6.15
CA LYS A 116 -27.00 1.43 6.97
C LYS A 116 -26.19 0.28 6.37
N HIS A 117 -26.10 0.20 5.04
CA HIS A 117 -25.37 -0.87 4.36
C HIS A 117 -23.87 -0.72 4.56
N ASN A 118 -23.33 0.49 4.39
CA ASN A 118 -21.90 0.72 4.60
C ASN A 118 -21.50 0.65 6.09
N LYS A 119 -22.38 0.99 7.03
CA LYS A 119 -22.18 0.70 8.46
C LYS A 119 -22.02 -0.80 8.74
N ARG A 120 -22.87 -1.64 8.11
CA ARG A 120 -22.73 -3.11 8.18
C ARG A 120 -21.41 -3.56 7.55
N ASN A 121 -21.04 -3.03 6.39
CA ASN A 121 -19.78 -3.37 5.72
C ASN A 121 -18.56 -2.99 6.57
N LEU A 122 -18.58 -1.83 7.23
CA LEU A 122 -17.54 -1.40 8.16
C LEU A 122 -17.37 -2.40 9.31
N ARG A 123 -18.49 -2.82 9.92
CA ARG A 123 -18.50 -3.84 11.00
C ARG A 123 -17.90 -5.17 10.53
N LEU A 124 -18.25 -5.62 9.33
CA LEU A 124 -17.69 -6.85 8.75
C LEU A 124 -16.18 -6.74 8.50
N LEU A 125 -15.69 -5.60 8.02
CA LEU A 125 -14.26 -5.36 7.83
C LEU A 125 -13.49 -5.37 9.16
N LEU A 126 -14.05 -4.74 10.20
CA LEU A 126 -13.46 -4.74 11.54
C LEU A 126 -13.37 -6.15 12.13
N HIS A 127 -14.45 -6.93 12.05
CA HIS A 127 -14.44 -8.32 12.52
C HIS A 127 -13.48 -9.21 11.72
N ARG A 128 -13.38 -9.01 10.40
CA ARG A 128 -12.40 -9.73 9.57
C ARG A 128 -10.97 -9.39 10.00
N ARG A 129 -10.66 -8.12 10.26
CA ARG A 129 -9.35 -7.69 10.75
C ARG A 129 -9.07 -8.26 12.13
N GLN A 130 -10.04 -8.26 13.04
CA GLN A 130 -9.92 -8.86 14.37
C GLN A 130 -9.57 -10.35 14.30
N LYS A 131 -10.22 -11.13 13.42
CA LYS A 131 -9.92 -12.55 13.23
C LYS A 131 -8.46 -12.77 12.77
N LEU A 132 -7.99 -11.95 11.83
CA LEU A 132 -6.60 -12.00 11.35
C LEU A 132 -5.60 -11.62 12.44
N LEU A 133 -5.87 -10.57 13.23
CA LEU A 133 -5.03 -10.16 14.35
C LEU A 133 -4.95 -11.28 15.41
N LYS A 134 -6.08 -11.89 15.80
CA LYS A 134 -6.10 -13.04 16.73
C LYS A 134 -5.33 -14.25 16.19
N TYR A 135 -5.38 -14.49 14.88
CA TYR A 135 -4.60 -15.56 14.26
C TYR A 135 -3.10 -15.25 14.32
N MET A 136 -2.72 -14.04 13.91
CA MET A 136 -1.33 -13.63 13.82
C MET A 136 -0.68 -13.53 15.20
N ASP A 137 -1.36 -12.98 16.21
CA ASP A 137 -0.89 -12.91 17.60
C ASP A 137 -0.49 -14.31 18.13
N ARG A 138 -1.36 -15.31 17.92
CA ARG A 138 -1.09 -16.71 18.30
C ARG A 138 0.06 -17.35 17.52
N ARG A 139 0.20 -17.03 16.23
CA ARG A 139 1.23 -17.59 15.35
C ARG A 139 2.60 -16.99 15.60
N GLU A 140 2.66 -15.67 15.74
CA GLU A 140 3.90 -14.92 15.89
C GLU A 140 4.43 -14.92 17.32
N ARG A 141 3.54 -14.98 18.33
CA ARG A 141 3.89 -14.95 19.76
C ARG A 141 4.81 -13.79 20.13
N GLY A 142 4.51 -12.59 19.62
CA GLY A 142 5.30 -11.39 19.91
C GLY A 142 6.63 -11.29 19.15
N SER A 143 6.74 -11.90 17.97
CA SER A 143 7.91 -11.71 17.09
C SER A 143 8.09 -10.23 16.72
N GLU A 144 9.30 -9.84 16.34
CA GLU A 144 9.60 -8.46 15.91
C GLU A 144 8.72 -8.03 14.72
N ARG A 145 8.33 -8.98 13.86
CA ARG A 145 7.37 -8.75 12.77
C ARG A 145 6.00 -8.33 13.27
N TRP A 146 5.49 -8.98 14.32
CA TRP A 146 4.21 -8.59 14.93
C TRP A 146 4.30 -7.19 15.54
N THR A 147 5.34 -6.94 16.33
CA THR A 147 5.55 -5.64 16.99
C THR A 147 5.66 -4.50 15.97
N ASN A 148 6.47 -4.67 14.92
CA ASN A 148 6.63 -3.70 13.85
C ASN A 148 5.29 -3.39 13.15
N MET A 149 4.51 -4.42 12.82
CA MET A 149 3.20 -4.23 12.19
C MET A 149 2.25 -3.43 13.09
N ILE A 150 2.18 -3.79 14.37
CA ILE A 150 1.31 -3.15 15.35
C ILE A 150 1.68 -1.67 15.54
N GLU A 151 2.97 -1.38 15.69
CA GLU A 151 3.48 -0.02 15.85
C GLU A 151 3.22 0.85 14.62
N LYS A 152 3.56 0.36 13.41
CA LYS A 152 3.37 1.12 12.17
C LYS A 152 1.92 1.38 11.83
N LEU A 153 1.02 0.44 12.12
CA LEU A 153 -0.41 0.59 11.86
C LEU A 153 -1.15 1.30 13.01
N GLY A 154 -0.52 1.48 14.17
CA GLY A 154 -1.11 2.07 15.37
C GLY A 154 -2.27 1.22 15.93
N LEU A 155 -2.13 -0.11 15.92
CA LEU A 155 -3.19 -1.02 16.35
C LEU A 155 -3.09 -1.32 17.85
N THR A 156 -4.12 -0.98 18.61
CA THR A 156 -4.15 -1.24 20.06
C THR A 156 -4.83 -2.57 20.39
N PRO A 157 -4.53 -3.20 21.54
CA PRO A 157 -5.16 -4.45 21.97
C PRO A 157 -6.70 -4.44 21.95
N ALA A 158 -7.32 -3.26 22.10
CA ALA A 158 -8.77 -3.07 21.97
C ALA A 158 -9.30 -3.55 20.61
N THR A 159 -8.48 -3.50 19.54
CA THR A 159 -8.90 -3.89 18.20
C THR A 159 -9.01 -5.40 17.97
N TRP A 160 -8.45 -6.24 18.85
CA TRP A 160 -8.58 -7.70 18.73
C TRP A 160 -8.94 -8.45 20.00
N LYS A 161 -8.57 -7.99 21.20
CA LYS A 161 -8.83 -8.73 22.44
C LYS A 161 -10.30 -8.73 22.83
N ASN A 162 -10.96 -7.58 22.71
CA ASN A 162 -12.34 -7.40 23.17
C ASN A 162 -13.37 -7.61 22.04
N GLN A 163 -14.64 -7.77 22.40
CA GLN A 163 -15.74 -7.74 21.44
C GLN A 163 -15.85 -6.34 20.84
N ILE A 164 -15.90 -6.27 19.50
CA ILE A 164 -16.10 -4.99 18.81
C ILE A 164 -17.60 -4.75 18.75
N GLU A 165 -18.07 -3.81 19.57
CA GLU A 165 -19.45 -3.32 19.53
C GLU A 165 -19.45 -1.94 18.84
N LEU A 166 -20.38 -1.78 17.91
CA LEU A 166 -20.54 -0.61 17.02
C LEU A 166 -22.01 -0.22 16.95
#